data_AF-A0AAD4K672-F1
#
_entry.id   AF-A0AAD4K672-F1
#
_cell.length_a   1.000
_cell.length_b   1.000
_cell.length_c   1.000
_cell.angle_alpha   90.00
_cell.angle_beta   90.00
_cell.angle_gamma   90.00
#
_symmetry.space_group_name_H-M   'P 1'
#
loop_
_entity.id
_entity.type
_entity.pdbx_description
1 polymer ?
#
loop_
_entity_poly.entity_id
_entity_poly.type
_entity_poly.pdbx_seq_one_letter_code
_entity_poly.pdbx_strand_id
1 'polypeptide(L)'
;MAMAGIKKAVNVTSTYNSRRLWSRQSMLVWVNQCLKGSFFKVDHLGTGAAYCCLMDILFPDSINMRRVKFVTELENDFRNNFAILQQAFTKYGVDKVIPVNQLIKGKFQDNYDFIIWFRLFYNANFQKLPEGYDVEKRRYGQQFIMGAAPRWRRSRTSLTMDSDKCAAKESPNFLDPNRRICAAYRGGANSQN
;
A
#
# COMPACT_ATOMS: atom_id res chain seq x y z
N MET A 1 27.29 17.82 16.08
CA MET A 1 26.42 17.25 15.02
C MET A 1 25.04 17.88 15.21
N ALA A 2 24.71 18.92 14.46
CA ALA A 2 23.43 19.61 14.61
C ALA A 2 22.30 18.64 14.27
N MET A 3 21.42 18.36 15.23
CA MET A 3 20.20 17.59 15.00
C MET A 3 19.30 18.46 14.13
N ALA A 4 19.40 18.30 12.80
CA ALA A 4 18.44 18.91 11.88
C ALA A 4 17.03 18.61 12.39
N GLY A 5 16.25 19.66 12.66
CA GLY A 5 14.90 19.51 13.19
C GLY A 5 14.10 18.55 12.31
N ILE A 6 13.47 17.56 12.93
CA ILE A 6 12.66 16.57 12.22
C ILE A 6 11.56 17.32 11.48
N LYS A 7 11.58 17.30 10.14
CA LYS A 7 10.54 17.88 9.29
C LYS A 7 9.19 17.29 9.70
N LYS A 8 8.25 18.14 10.11
CA LYS A 8 6.90 17.72 10.47
C LYS A 8 6.09 17.38 9.22
N ALA A 9 5.19 16.41 9.36
CA ALA A 9 4.26 16.02 8.30
C ALA A 9 3.11 17.03 8.18
N VAL A 10 2.58 17.17 6.98
CA VAL A 10 1.36 17.92 6.71
C VAL A 10 0.16 17.05 7.07
N ASN A 11 -0.64 17.50 8.04
CA ASN A 11 -1.87 16.82 8.45
C ASN A 11 -2.99 17.04 7.43
N VAL A 12 -3.86 16.04 7.29
CA VAL A 12 -5.01 16.08 6.39
C VAL A 12 -6.26 15.53 7.08
N THR A 13 -7.43 16.00 6.64
CA THR A 13 -8.73 15.53 7.12
C THR A 13 -9.47 14.85 5.98
N SER A 14 -10.03 13.66 6.24
CA SER A 14 -10.91 12.98 5.30
C SER A 14 -12.36 13.35 5.61
N THR A 15 -13.12 13.77 4.61
CA THR A 15 -14.56 14.01 4.73
C THR A 15 -15.34 12.83 4.14
N TYR A 16 -16.67 12.84 4.25
CA TYR A 16 -17.52 11.82 3.63
C TYR A 16 -17.29 11.71 2.11
N ASN A 17 -17.08 12.85 1.44
CA ASN A 17 -16.84 12.90 0.00
C ASN A 17 -15.51 12.25 -0.41
N SER A 18 -14.52 12.24 0.48
CA SER A 18 -13.22 11.60 0.24
C SER A 18 -13.35 10.10 -0.06
N ARG A 19 -14.35 9.41 0.52
CA ARG A 19 -14.59 7.98 0.26
C ARG A 19 -14.99 7.67 -1.18
N ARG A 20 -15.50 8.67 -1.91
CA ARG A 20 -15.96 8.55 -3.30
C ARG A 20 -14.87 8.87 -4.32
N LEU A 21 -13.72 9.37 -3.88
CA LEU A 21 -12.62 9.78 -4.77
C LEU A 21 -11.99 8.59 -5.51
N TRP A 22 -11.90 7.45 -4.86
CA TRP A 22 -11.28 6.25 -5.43
C TRP A 22 -12.18 5.05 -5.26
N SER A 23 -12.16 4.17 -6.25
CA SER A 23 -12.77 2.85 -6.14
C SER A 23 -11.87 1.90 -5.34
N ARG A 24 -12.45 0.81 -4.84
CA ARG A 24 -11.72 -0.28 -4.17
C ARG A 24 -10.57 -0.81 -5.01
N GLN A 25 -10.83 -1.06 -6.30
CA GLN A 25 -9.83 -1.57 -7.23
C GLN A 25 -8.71 -0.55 -7.46
N SER A 26 -9.07 0.71 -7.68
CA SER A 26 -8.09 1.80 -7.85
C SER A 26 -7.22 1.99 -6.62
N MET A 27 -7.73 1.70 -5.43
CA MET A 27 -6.96 1.74 -4.19
C MET A 27 -5.94 0.60 -4.11
N LEU A 28 -6.38 -0.63 -4.42
CA LEU A 28 -5.48 -1.80 -4.40
C LEU A 28 -4.38 -1.70 -5.46
N VAL A 29 -4.73 -1.26 -6.68
CA VAL A 29 -3.75 -1.00 -7.74
C VAL A 29 -2.69 0.00 -7.27
N TRP A 30 -3.11 1.10 -6.64
CA TRP A 30 -2.18 2.10 -6.10
C TRP A 30 -1.23 1.52 -5.05
N VAL A 31 -1.75 0.80 -4.05
CA VAL A 31 -0.89 0.19 -3.01
C VAL A 31 0.08 -0.83 -3.62
N ASN A 32 -0.39 -1.66 -4.56
CA ASN A 32 0.44 -2.64 -5.26
C ASN A 32 1.55 -1.98 -6.07
N GLN A 33 1.27 -0.87 -6.75
CA GLN A 33 2.27 -0.09 -7.48
C GLN A 33 3.32 0.53 -6.55
N CYS A 34 2.89 1.11 -5.42
CA CYS A 34 3.82 1.72 -4.46
C CYS A 34 4.72 0.69 -3.78
N LEU A 35 4.19 -0.49 -3.46
CA LEU A 35 4.89 -1.47 -2.63
C LEU A 35 5.43 -2.68 -3.39
N LYS A 36 5.18 -2.79 -4.70
CA LYS A 36 5.38 -4.02 -5.48
C LYS A 36 4.77 -5.23 -4.75
N GLY A 37 3.53 -5.06 -4.29
CA GLY A 37 2.78 -6.06 -3.55
C GLY A 37 1.69 -6.72 -4.39
N SER A 38 1.06 -7.75 -3.82
CA SER A 38 -0.04 -8.49 -4.44
C SER A 38 -1.31 -8.48 -3.57
N PHE A 39 -1.76 -7.28 -3.18
CA PHE A 39 -2.98 -7.08 -2.40
C PHE A 39 -4.23 -7.21 -3.27
N PHE A 40 -5.15 -8.09 -2.87
CA PHE A 40 -6.44 -8.33 -3.57
C PHE A 40 -7.66 -7.85 -2.79
N LYS A 41 -7.51 -7.60 -1.49
CA LYS A 41 -8.57 -7.11 -0.62
C LYS A 41 -8.02 -5.99 0.25
N VAL A 42 -8.86 -4.98 0.49
CA VAL A 42 -8.49 -3.84 1.35
C VAL A 42 -8.22 -4.29 2.78
N ASP A 43 -8.94 -5.32 3.24
CA ASP A 43 -8.79 -5.86 4.61
C ASP A 43 -7.38 -6.41 4.88
N HIS A 44 -6.64 -6.82 3.84
CA HIS A 44 -5.25 -7.28 3.99
C HIS A 44 -4.31 -6.17 4.51
N LEU A 45 -4.69 -4.90 4.33
CA LEU A 45 -3.95 -3.76 4.87
C LEU A 45 -4.08 -3.68 6.40
N GLY A 46 -5.06 -4.36 6.98
CA GLY A 46 -5.27 -4.49 8.43
C GLY A 46 -4.13 -5.24 9.17
N THR A 47 -3.15 -5.78 8.45
CA THR A 47 -1.91 -6.32 9.02
C THR A 47 -0.95 -5.23 9.53
N GLY A 48 -1.12 -3.98 9.07
CA GLY A 48 -0.27 -2.84 9.44
C GLY A 48 1.05 -2.73 8.66
N ALA A 49 1.56 -3.84 8.10
CA ALA A 49 2.87 -3.87 7.46
C ALA A 49 2.97 -2.98 6.20
N ALA A 50 1.89 -2.91 5.41
CA ALA A 50 1.82 -2.04 4.23
C ALA A 50 1.95 -0.55 4.61
N TYR A 51 1.27 -0.12 5.68
CA TYR A 51 1.32 1.26 6.16
C TYR A 51 2.71 1.64 6.68
N CYS A 52 3.40 0.71 7.35
CA CYS A 52 4.79 0.89 7.75
C CYS A 52 5.70 1.17 6.53
N CYS A 53 5.53 0.43 5.44
CA CYS A 53 6.31 0.67 4.22
C CYS A 53 5.97 2.01 3.56
N LEU A 54 4.69 2.36 3.48
CA LEU A 54 4.27 3.64 2.90
C LEU A 54 4.81 4.81 3.72
N MET A 55 4.87 4.68 5.05
CA MET A 55 5.48 5.69 5.92
C MET A 55 6.99 5.81 5.70
N ASP A 56 7.69 4.69 5.50
CA ASP A 56 9.14 4.68 5.15
C ASP A 56 9.40 5.32 3.78
N ILE A 57 8.47 5.18 2.81
CA ILE A 57 8.54 5.87 1.51
C ILE A 57 8.38 7.39 1.68
N LEU A 58 7.44 7.84 2.51
CA LEU A 58 7.22 9.27 2.75
C LEU A 58 8.37 9.92 3.51
N PHE A 59 8.86 9.21 4.53
CA PHE A 59 9.91 9.67 5.42
C PHE A 59 10.92 8.54 5.58
N PRO A 60 12.02 8.55 4.79
CA PRO A 60 13.04 7.51 4.87
C PRO A 60 13.58 7.35 6.29
N ASP A 61 13.75 6.10 6.72
CA ASP A 61 14.24 5.72 8.06
C ASP A 61 13.33 6.20 9.22
N SER A 62 12.07 6.52 8.92
CA SER A 62 11.05 6.79 9.93
C SER A 62 10.63 5.53 10.69
N ILE A 63 10.73 4.36 10.05
CA ILE A 63 10.24 3.08 10.55
C ILE A 63 11.41 2.11 10.69
N ASN A 64 11.47 1.40 11.81
CA ASN A 64 12.40 0.28 11.96
C ASN A 64 11.84 -0.97 11.25
N MET A 65 12.19 -1.09 9.96
CA MET A 65 11.72 -2.17 9.08
C MET A 65 12.06 -3.59 9.60
N ARG A 66 13.12 -3.75 10.41
CA ARG A 66 13.47 -5.06 11.01
C ARG A 66 12.46 -5.54 12.05
N ARG A 67 11.73 -4.62 12.68
CA ARG A 67 10.72 -4.94 13.70
C ARG A 67 9.36 -5.21 13.10
N VAL A 68 9.12 -4.81 11.86
CA VAL A 68 7.85 -5.02 11.16
C VAL A 68 7.72 -6.48 10.78
N LYS A 69 6.56 -7.07 11.07
CA LYS A 69 6.22 -8.45 10.72
C LYS A 69 5.44 -8.46 9.41
N PHE A 70 6.12 -8.81 8.31
CA PHE A 70 5.54 -8.90 6.97
C PHE A 70 4.80 -10.21 6.68
N VAL A 71 5.27 -11.29 7.33
CA VAL A 71 4.85 -12.68 7.12
C VAL A 71 4.25 -13.18 8.44
N THR A 72 2.98 -12.89 8.71
CA THR A 72 2.29 -13.33 9.94
C THR A 72 0.77 -13.37 9.77
N GLU A 73 0.12 -14.23 10.55
CA GLU A 73 -1.34 -14.36 10.64
C GLU A 73 -1.87 -14.03 12.05
N LEU A 74 -0.99 -13.65 12.98
CA LEU A 74 -1.32 -13.43 14.38
C LEU A 74 -1.77 -11.98 14.62
N GLU A 75 -2.94 -11.81 15.25
CA GLU A 75 -3.49 -10.48 15.58
C GLU A 75 -2.53 -9.67 16.48
N ASN A 76 -1.76 -10.34 17.34
CA ASN A 76 -0.78 -9.68 18.21
C ASN A 76 0.36 -9.04 17.41
N ASP A 77 0.80 -9.69 16.32
CA ASP A 77 1.81 -9.12 15.43
C ASP A 77 1.27 -7.94 14.64
N PHE A 78 -0.01 -7.96 14.26
CA PHE A 78 -0.65 -6.81 13.62
C PHE A 78 -0.72 -5.60 14.57
N ARG A 79 -1.02 -5.83 15.86
CA ARG A 79 -0.96 -4.77 16.89
C ARG A 79 0.45 -4.20 17.00
N ASN A 80 1.48 -5.04 17.01
CA ASN A 80 2.87 -4.61 17.05
C ASN A 80 3.24 -3.75 15.83
N ASN A 81 2.81 -4.15 14.62
CA ASN A 81 3.02 -3.35 13.41
C ASN A 81 2.36 -1.96 13.53
N PHE A 82 1.11 -1.87 14.00
CA PHE A 82 0.46 -0.59 14.21
C PHE A 82 1.09 0.25 15.33
N ALA A 83 1.64 -0.36 16.38
CA ALA A 83 2.38 0.37 17.41
C ALA A 83 3.64 1.03 16.83
N ILE A 84 4.35 0.36 15.91
CA ILE A 84 5.49 0.94 15.20
C ILE A 84 5.03 2.14 14.33
N LEU A 85 3.90 2.00 13.63
CA LEU A 85 3.33 3.08 12.83
C LEU A 85 2.93 4.29 13.71
N GLN A 86 2.31 4.05 14.87
CA GLN A 86 1.95 5.10 15.83
C GLN A 86 3.18 5.88 16.32
N GLN A 87 4.29 5.19 16.61
CA GLN A 87 5.53 5.86 17.00
C GLN A 87 6.05 6.79 15.90
N ALA A 88 5.96 6.38 14.64
CA ALA A 88 6.30 7.27 13.52
C ALA A 88 5.33 8.45 13.42
N PHE A 89 4.01 8.25 13.59
CA PHE A 89 3.04 9.35 13.58
C PHE A 89 3.37 10.38 14.65
N THR A 90 3.65 9.97 15.88
CA THR A 90 4.06 10.88 16.96
C THR A 90 5.34 11.62 16.62
N LYS A 91 6.36 10.93 16.10
CA LYS A 91 7.65 11.54 15.71
C LYS A 91 7.46 12.67 14.68
N TYR A 92 6.64 12.43 13.66
CA TYR A 92 6.41 13.38 12.57
C TYR A 92 5.24 14.35 12.81
N GLY A 93 4.55 14.27 13.97
CA GLY A 93 3.46 15.18 14.32
C GLY A 93 2.17 14.94 13.54
N VAL A 94 1.85 13.67 13.27
CA VAL A 94 0.62 13.26 12.60
C VAL A 94 -0.50 13.10 13.63
N ASP A 95 -1.55 13.91 13.54
CA ASP A 95 -2.61 13.97 14.55
C ASP A 95 -3.68 12.86 14.39
N LYS A 96 -3.56 12.05 13.33
CA LYS A 96 -4.56 11.02 13.03
C LYS A 96 -4.47 9.86 14.00
N VAL A 97 -5.56 9.66 14.74
CA VAL A 97 -5.78 8.45 15.55
C VAL A 97 -6.01 7.24 14.63
N ILE A 98 -5.24 6.17 14.85
CA ILE A 98 -5.35 4.93 14.10
C ILE A 98 -6.35 4.01 14.83
N PRO A 99 -7.46 3.57 14.19
CA PRO A 99 -8.45 2.68 14.80
C PRO A 99 -7.97 1.21 14.84
N VAL A 100 -6.88 0.95 15.55
CA VAL A 100 -6.14 -0.34 15.52
C VAL A 100 -7.05 -1.54 15.75
N ASN A 101 -7.93 -1.49 16.76
CA ASN A 101 -8.81 -2.60 17.11
C ASN A 101 -9.79 -2.99 15.98
N GLN A 102 -10.15 -2.04 15.13
CA GLN A 102 -11.07 -2.25 14.01
C GLN A 102 -10.30 -2.76 12.79
N LEU A 103 -9.12 -2.20 12.54
CA LEU A 103 -8.25 -2.58 11.43
C LEU A 103 -7.78 -4.03 11.56
N ILE A 104 -7.24 -4.42 12.71
CA ILE A 104 -6.74 -5.80 12.94
C ILE A 104 -7.85 -6.85 12.90
N LYS A 105 -9.11 -6.45 13.15
CA LYS A 105 -10.27 -7.34 13.03
C LYS A 105 -10.71 -7.52 11.58
N GLY A 106 -10.09 -6.83 10.62
CA GLY A 106 -10.41 -6.93 9.20
C GLY A 106 -11.77 -6.33 8.85
N LYS A 107 -12.25 -5.33 9.62
CA LYS A 107 -13.48 -4.63 9.28
C LYS A 107 -13.28 -3.81 8.01
N PHE A 108 -14.01 -4.15 6.95
CA PHE A 108 -13.83 -3.50 5.64
C PHE A 108 -14.03 -1.99 5.66
N GLN A 109 -15.10 -1.51 6.32
CA GLN A 109 -15.39 -0.07 6.36
C GLN A 109 -14.26 0.73 7.03
N ASP A 110 -13.80 0.27 8.19
CA ASP A 110 -12.70 0.92 8.92
C ASP A 110 -11.38 0.86 8.14
N ASN A 111 -11.07 -0.27 7.52
CA ASN A 111 -9.88 -0.42 6.69
C ASN A 111 -9.94 0.49 5.45
N TYR A 112 -11.11 0.58 4.82
CA TYR A 112 -11.31 1.43 3.65
C TYR A 112 -11.22 2.92 4.00
N ASP A 113 -11.84 3.34 5.09
CA ASP A 113 -11.75 4.74 5.55
C ASP A 113 -10.32 5.13 5.90
N PHE A 114 -9.58 4.21 6.54
CA PHE A 114 -8.21 4.48 6.92
C PHE A 114 -7.29 4.60 5.70
N ILE A 115 -7.40 3.71 4.70
CA ILE A 115 -6.58 3.81 3.47
C ILE A 115 -6.93 5.03 2.62
N ILE A 116 -8.20 5.43 2.56
CA ILE A 116 -8.62 6.67 1.87
C ILE A 116 -7.91 7.88 2.50
N TRP A 117 -7.98 8.00 3.83
CA TRP A 117 -7.28 9.06 4.54
C TRP A 117 -5.76 8.97 4.34
N PHE A 118 -5.19 7.76 4.41
CA PHE A 118 -3.76 7.56 4.25
C PHE A 118 -3.28 7.97 2.85
N ARG A 119 -4.08 7.72 1.81
CA ARG A 119 -3.76 8.15 0.44
C ARG A 119 -3.79 9.68 0.30
N LEU A 120 -4.75 10.36 0.93
CA LEU A 120 -4.74 11.83 1.00
C LEU A 120 -3.48 12.34 1.71
N PHE A 121 -3.14 11.72 2.84
CA PHE A 121 -1.94 12.05 3.61
C PHE A 121 -0.68 11.83 2.78
N TYR A 122 -0.61 10.71 2.07
CA TYR A 122 0.48 10.37 1.17
C TYR A 122 0.64 11.42 0.07
N ASN A 123 -0.44 11.79 -0.62
CA ASN A 123 -0.40 12.79 -1.67
C ASN A 123 0.02 14.19 -1.16
N ALA A 124 -0.35 14.55 0.07
CA ALA A 124 0.04 15.83 0.66
C ALA A 124 1.51 15.89 1.10
N ASN A 125 2.12 14.75 1.40
CA ASN A 125 3.48 14.68 1.96
C ASN A 125 4.52 14.15 0.98
N PHE A 126 4.10 13.38 -0.04
CA PHE A 126 5.01 12.81 -1.02
C PHE A 126 5.54 13.91 -1.95
N GLN A 127 6.86 14.02 -2.02
CA GLN A 127 7.54 14.98 -2.89
C GLN A 127 8.22 14.26 -4.04
N LYS A 128 9.22 13.45 -3.70
CA LYS A 128 9.94 12.57 -4.62
C LYS A 128 10.55 11.42 -3.83
N LEU A 129 10.71 10.29 -4.48
CA LEU A 129 11.44 9.17 -3.91
C LEU A 129 12.95 9.49 -3.89
N PRO A 130 13.69 9.15 -2.83
CA PRO A 130 15.14 9.26 -2.84
C PRO A 130 15.74 8.43 -3.98
N GLU A 131 16.83 8.91 -4.56
CA GLU A 131 17.54 8.18 -5.61
C GLU A 131 18.06 6.83 -5.07
N GLY A 132 17.81 5.75 -5.79
CA GLY A 132 18.19 4.40 -5.38
C GLY A 132 17.33 3.76 -4.29
N TYR A 133 16.23 4.39 -3.85
CA TYR A 133 15.32 3.76 -2.89
C TYR A 133 14.55 2.60 -3.54
N ASP A 134 14.80 1.39 -3.05
CA ASP A 134 14.12 0.18 -3.50
C ASP A 134 13.29 -0.43 -2.36
N VAL A 135 11.97 -0.45 -2.55
CA VAL A 135 11.01 -0.90 -1.55
C VAL A 135 11.20 -2.38 -1.20
N GLU A 136 11.59 -3.22 -2.16
CA GLU A 136 11.82 -4.65 -1.92
C GLU A 136 13.05 -4.89 -1.05
N LYS A 137 14.13 -4.14 -1.32
CA LYS A 137 15.35 -4.19 -0.50
C LYS A 137 15.09 -3.69 0.92
N ARG A 138 14.26 -2.65 1.09
CA ARG A 138 13.87 -2.14 2.41
C ARG A 138 13.08 -3.18 3.23
N ARG A 139 12.35 -4.08 2.57
CA ARG A 139 11.68 -5.23 3.19
C ARG A 139 12.58 -6.45 3.38
N TYR A 140 13.88 -6.36 3.09
CA TYR A 140 14.79 -7.51 3.14
C TYR A 140 14.32 -8.68 2.24
N GLY A 141 13.68 -8.36 1.10
CA GLY A 141 13.12 -9.36 0.18
C GLY A 141 11.85 -10.05 0.69
N GLN A 142 11.32 -9.66 1.86
CA GLN A 142 10.10 -10.26 2.38
C GLN A 142 8.88 -9.79 1.58
N GLN A 143 8.05 -10.77 1.23
CA GLN A 143 6.74 -10.54 0.64
C GLN A 143 5.71 -10.31 1.74
N PHE A 144 4.66 -9.57 1.40
CA PHE A 144 3.52 -9.43 2.29
C PHE A 144 2.75 -10.74 2.30
N ILE A 145 2.55 -11.33 3.47
CA ILE A 145 1.47 -12.31 3.60
C ILE A 145 0.15 -11.56 3.58
N MET A 146 -0.73 -12.02 2.69
CA MET A 146 -2.12 -11.60 2.66
C MET A 146 -2.79 -12.27 3.86
N GLY A 147 -2.93 -11.50 4.94
CA GLY A 147 -3.37 -11.99 6.25
C GLY A 147 -4.53 -12.97 6.13
N ALA A 148 -4.26 -14.23 6.44
CA ALA A 148 -5.29 -15.25 6.62
C ALA A 148 -5.48 -15.50 8.12
N ALA A 149 -5.62 -14.42 8.91
CA ALA A 149 -6.11 -14.57 10.28
C ALA A 149 -7.35 -15.48 10.21
N PRO A 150 -7.44 -16.57 10.99
CA PRO A 150 -8.47 -17.59 10.81
C PRO A 150 -9.90 -17.04 10.76
N ARG A 151 -10.13 -15.88 11.41
CA ARG A 151 -11.42 -15.16 11.39
C ARG A 151 -11.75 -14.49 10.05
N TRP A 152 -10.77 -14.07 9.24
CA TRP A 152 -11.00 -13.47 7.92
C TRP A 152 -11.34 -14.53 6.84
N ARG A 153 -11.12 -15.82 7.13
CA ARG A 153 -11.55 -16.94 6.25
C ARG A 153 -13.05 -17.20 6.28
N ARG A 154 -13.80 -16.69 7.26
CA ARG A 154 -15.21 -17.06 7.48
C ARG A 154 -16.19 -16.52 6.43
N SER A 155 -15.71 -15.71 5.47
CA SER A 155 -16.48 -15.28 4.29
C SER A 155 -16.27 -16.18 3.06
N ARG A 156 -15.54 -17.30 3.18
CA ARG A 156 -15.55 -18.34 2.14
C ARG A 156 -16.81 -19.19 2.34
N THR A 157 -17.95 -18.72 1.86
CA THR A 157 -18.97 -19.65 1.37
C THR A 157 -18.27 -20.58 0.38
N SER A 158 -18.50 -21.88 0.54
CA SER A 158 -18.03 -22.92 -0.35
C SER A 158 -18.39 -22.54 -1.79
N LEU A 159 -17.44 -21.99 -2.55
CA LEU A 159 -17.48 -22.09 -3.99
C LEU A 159 -17.03 -23.52 -4.29
N THR A 160 -18.01 -24.41 -4.44
CA THR A 160 -17.84 -25.56 -5.29
C THR A 160 -17.29 -25.04 -6.63
N MET A 161 -16.20 -25.66 -7.08
CA MET A 161 -15.67 -25.41 -8.41
C MET A 161 -16.74 -25.85 -9.41
N ASP A 162 -17.56 -24.92 -9.89
CA ASP A 162 -18.17 -25.06 -11.20
C ASP A 162 -17.22 -24.43 -12.20
N SER A 163 -16.37 -25.29 -12.75
CA SER A 163 -15.69 -25.06 -14.01
C SER A 163 -16.76 -24.97 -15.09
N ASP A 164 -17.26 -23.77 -15.39
CA ASP A 164 -17.74 -23.40 -16.72
C ASP A 164 -18.08 -21.90 -16.82
N LYS A 165 -17.57 -21.28 -17.91
CA LYS A 165 -17.85 -19.94 -18.45
C LYS A 165 -17.16 -18.72 -17.80
N CYS A 166 -15.94 -18.46 -18.26
CA CYS A 166 -15.57 -17.11 -18.69
C CYS A 166 -15.06 -17.17 -20.13
N ALA A 167 -16.02 -17.08 -21.07
CA ALA A 167 -15.70 -16.78 -22.45
C ALA A 167 -15.11 -15.37 -22.52
N ALA A 168 -13.95 -15.27 -23.16
CA ALA A 168 -13.28 -14.03 -23.49
C ALA A 168 -14.24 -13.06 -24.20
N LYS A 169 -14.28 -11.83 -23.73
CA LYS A 169 -14.63 -10.67 -24.56
C LYS A 169 -13.50 -9.67 -24.44
N GLU A 170 -12.59 -9.75 -25.39
CA GLU A 170 -11.70 -8.65 -25.73
C GLU A 170 -12.55 -7.45 -26.16
N SER A 171 -12.12 -6.25 -25.77
CA SER A 171 -12.48 -5.02 -26.48
C SER A 171 -11.39 -3.97 -26.29
N PRO A 172 -11.22 -3.08 -27.29
CA PRO A 172 -9.92 -2.59 -27.73
C PRO A 172 -9.57 -1.18 -27.23
N ASN A 173 -8.25 -0.90 -27.15
CA ASN A 173 -7.53 0.38 -27.21
C ASN A 173 -8.10 1.61 -26.46
N PHE A 174 -7.46 2.04 -25.36
CA PHE A 174 -6.27 2.93 -25.30
C PHE A 174 -6.59 4.41 -25.52
N LEU A 175 -6.35 5.23 -24.48
CA LEU A 175 -5.76 6.57 -24.58
C LEU A 175 -5.00 6.86 -23.26
N ASP A 176 -3.69 6.61 -23.29
CA ASP A 176 -2.71 6.95 -22.26
C ASP A 176 -2.26 8.41 -22.43
N PRO A 177 -2.38 9.30 -21.41
CA PRO A 177 -2.06 10.72 -21.57
C PRO A 177 -0.58 11.08 -21.30
N ASN A 178 0.32 10.15 -20.97
CA ASN A 178 1.68 10.53 -20.53
C ASN A 178 2.83 9.78 -21.20
N ARG A 179 2.80 9.71 -22.54
CA ARG A 179 4.02 9.46 -23.33
C ARG A 179 4.85 10.74 -23.50
N ARG A 180 5.69 11.03 -22.50
CA ARG A 180 6.99 11.73 -22.64
C ARG A 180 7.91 11.02 -21.64
N ILE A 181 9.03 10.44 -22.04
CA ILE A 181 10.29 11.14 -22.36
C ILE A 181 11.20 10.23 -23.21
N CYS A 182 11.83 10.87 -24.20
CA CYS A 182 13.14 10.65 -24.83
C CYS A 182 13.91 9.33 -24.62
N ALA A 183 14.36 8.74 -25.72
CA ALA A 183 15.76 8.82 -26.21
C ALA A 183 16.14 7.54 -26.99
N ALA A 184 16.75 7.79 -28.14
CA ALA A 184 17.14 6.82 -29.16
C ALA A 184 17.99 5.65 -28.64
N TYR A 185 17.70 4.46 -29.17
CA TYR A 185 18.75 3.54 -29.59
C TYR A 185 18.46 3.12 -31.03
N ARG A 186 19.40 3.47 -31.91
CA ARG A 186 19.40 3.24 -33.35
C ARG A 186 20.28 2.01 -33.62
N GLY A 187 19.82 1.12 -34.50
CA GLY A 187 20.63 0.08 -35.14
C GLY A 187 20.05 -1.32 -34.91
N GLY A 188 19.79 -2.15 -35.92
CA GLY A 188 20.03 -2.03 -37.36
C GLY A 188 19.25 -3.13 -38.08
N ALA A 189 18.96 -2.87 -39.34
CA ALA A 189 18.30 -3.78 -40.26
C ALA A 189 19.14 -5.05 -40.49
N ASN A 190 18.47 -6.18 -40.68
CA ASN A 190 18.78 -6.97 -41.87
C ASN A 190 17.55 -7.74 -42.37
N SER A 191 17.35 -7.65 -43.67
CA SER A 191 16.36 -8.36 -44.47
C SER A 191 17.10 -9.38 -45.34
N GLN A 192 16.37 -10.41 -45.77
CA GLN A 192 16.71 -11.40 -46.80
C GLN A 192 17.71 -12.47 -46.30
N ASN A 193 17.51 -13.77 -46.54
CA ASN A 193 16.88 -14.45 -47.67
C ASN A 193 16.34 -15.80 -47.18
#